data_AF-A0A969WJU4-F1
#
_entry.id   AF-A0A969WJU4-F1
#
_cell.length_a   1.000
_cell.length_b   1.000
_cell.length_c   1.000
_cell.angle_alpha   90.00
_cell.angle_beta   90.00
_cell.angle_gamma   90.00
#
_symmetry.space_group_name_H-M   'P 1'
#
loop_
_entity.id
_entity.type
_entity.pdbx_description
1 polymer ?
#
loop_
_entity_poly.entity_id
_entity_poly.type
_entity_poly.pdbx_seq_one_letter_code
_entity_poly.pdbx_strand_id
1 'polypeptide(L)'
;MIKDDVIPTLLVQVRQPAFITINADDFWLKVAAHRGYCVINFPLSSERRFEVPEILRRVLQHPRFKTKAQRMGFILRVSHQHISYYGLDRQLHRLEW
;
A
#
# COMPACT_ATOMS: atom_id res chain seq x y z
N MET A 1 0.67 -13.88 -19.02
CA MET A 1 1.34 -12.97 -18.07
C MET A 1 0.55 -11.67 -18.05
N ILE A 2 -0.09 -11.33 -16.94
CA ILE A 2 -0.70 -10.00 -16.77
C ILE A 2 0.45 -9.04 -16.50
N LYS A 3 0.57 -7.94 -17.25
CA LYS A 3 1.56 -6.90 -16.96
C LYS A 3 1.07 -6.09 -15.74
N ASP A 4 2.00 -5.73 -14.85
CA ASP A 4 1.70 -5.03 -13.60
C ASP A 4 0.95 -3.69 -13.82
N ASP A 5 1.11 -3.07 -15.00
CA ASP A 5 0.38 -1.87 -15.44
C ASP A 5 -1.16 -2.01 -15.40
N VAL A 6 -1.68 -3.24 -15.46
CA VAL A 6 -3.12 -3.52 -15.47
C VAL A 6 -3.70 -3.60 -14.06
N ILE A 7 -2.85 -3.77 -13.03
CA ILE A 7 -3.29 -4.01 -11.66
C ILE A 7 -4.17 -2.86 -11.13
N PRO A 8 -3.85 -1.56 -11.30
CA PRO A 8 -4.73 -0.48 -10.85
C PRO A 8 -6.13 -0.56 -11.45
N THR A 9 -6.26 -0.93 -12.71
CA THR A 9 -7.55 -1.10 -13.40
C THR A 9 -8.37 -2.24 -12.78
N LEU A 10 -7.72 -3.37 -12.44
CA LEU A 10 -8.36 -4.49 -11.77
C LEU A 10 -8.81 -4.12 -10.34
N LEU A 11 -8.00 -3.34 -9.62
CA LEU A 11 -8.35 -2.92 -8.25
C LEU A 11 -9.62 -2.08 -8.20
N VAL A 12 -9.91 -1.29 -9.23
CA VAL A 12 -11.15 -0.50 -9.32
C VAL A 12 -12.39 -1.40 -9.49
N GLN A 13 -12.24 -2.58 -10.08
CA GLN A 13 -13.36 -3.49 -10.32
C GLN A 13 -13.74 -4.34 -9.10
N VAL A 14 -12.88 -4.41 -8.09
CA VAL A 14 -13.14 -5.13 -6.84
C VAL A 14 -13.69 -4.16 -5.79
N ARG A 15 -14.60 -4.63 -4.93
CA ARG A 15 -15.19 -3.78 -3.89
C ARG A 15 -14.19 -3.49 -2.75
N GLN A 16 -13.53 -2.33 -2.83
CA GLN A 16 -12.62 -1.83 -1.80
C GLN A 16 -11.49 -2.83 -1.47
N PRO A 17 -10.68 -3.30 -2.43
CA PRO A 17 -9.58 -4.21 -2.13
C PRO A 17 -8.48 -3.48 -1.36
N ALA A 18 -7.79 -4.26 -0.52
CA ALA A 18 -6.46 -3.90 -0.03
C ALA A 18 -5.45 -4.78 -0.77
N PHE A 19 -4.65 -4.19 -1.64
CA PHE A 19 -3.61 -4.88 -2.39
C PHE A 19 -2.30 -4.82 -1.61
N ILE A 20 -1.68 -5.97 -1.37
CA ILE A 20 -0.46 -6.12 -0.58
C ILE A 20 0.60 -6.69 -1.51
N THR A 21 1.73 -5.99 -1.65
CA THR A 21 2.79 -6.41 -2.58
C THR A 21 4.19 -6.10 -2.03
N ILE A 22 5.17 -6.90 -2.42
CA ILE A 22 6.59 -6.62 -2.21
C ILE A 22 7.26 -5.97 -3.43
N ASN A 23 6.56 -5.91 -4.58
CA ASN A 23 7.02 -5.22 -5.77
C ASN A 23 6.80 -3.71 -5.62
N ALA A 24 7.50 -3.08 -4.67
CA ALA A 24 7.22 -1.70 -4.29
C ALA A 24 7.51 -0.70 -5.42
N ASP A 25 8.54 -0.97 -6.22
CA ASP A 25 9.03 -0.02 -7.23
C ASP A 25 8.07 0.14 -8.40
N ASP A 26 7.21 -0.85 -8.69
CA ASP A 26 6.22 -0.76 -9.76
C ASP A 26 4.94 -0.04 -9.37
N PHE A 27 4.73 0.22 -8.09
CA PHE A 27 3.51 0.85 -7.59
C PHE A 27 3.75 2.21 -6.95
N TRP A 28 4.87 2.38 -6.25
CA TRP A 28 5.18 3.59 -5.50
C TRP A 28 5.41 4.79 -6.44
N LEU A 29 4.61 5.84 -6.27
CA LEU A 29 4.62 7.07 -7.08
C LEU A 29 4.27 6.87 -8.57
N LYS A 30 3.97 5.65 -9.00
CA LYS A 30 3.54 5.32 -10.37
C LYS A 30 2.02 5.18 -10.49
N VAL A 31 1.35 4.77 -9.40
CA VAL A 31 -0.11 4.55 -9.38
C VAL A 31 -0.83 5.72 -8.72
N ALA A 32 -1.88 6.22 -9.36
CA ALA A 32 -2.74 7.24 -8.78
C ALA A 32 -3.58 6.66 -7.64
N ALA A 33 -3.66 7.36 -6.51
CA ALA A 33 -4.55 6.98 -5.43
C ALA A 33 -6.02 7.02 -5.87
N HIS A 34 -6.84 6.09 -5.37
CA HIS A 34 -8.25 6.00 -5.71
C HIS A 34 -9.10 5.60 -4.50
N ARG A 35 -10.24 6.25 -4.28
CA ARG A 35 -11.14 5.98 -3.12
C ARG A 35 -11.65 4.54 -3.06
N GLY A 36 -11.62 3.83 -4.18
CA GLY A 36 -12.09 2.46 -4.32
C GLY A 36 -11.08 1.39 -3.94
N TYR A 37 -9.82 1.70 -3.61
CA TYR A 37 -8.84 0.69 -3.17
C TYR A 37 -7.76 1.30 -2.27
N CYS A 38 -6.93 0.44 -1.66
CA CYS A 38 -5.64 0.84 -1.13
C CYS A 38 -4.54 -0.13 -1.59
N VAL A 39 -3.31 0.38 -1.68
CA VAL A 39 -2.13 -0.43 -1.97
C VAL A 39 -1.14 -0.29 -0.83
N ILE A 40 -0.61 -1.40 -0.34
CA ILE A 40 0.41 -1.46 0.69
C ILE A 40 1.63 -2.17 0.10
N ASN A 41 2.67 -1.38 -0.15
CA ASN A 41 3.91 -1.82 -0.75
C ASN A 41 4.98 -2.02 0.34
N PHE A 42 5.67 -3.15 0.31
CA PHE A 42 6.80 -3.44 1.19
C PHE A 42 8.08 -3.51 0.35
N PRO A 43 9.05 -2.58 0.51
CA PRO A 43 10.30 -2.61 -0.23
C PRO A 43 11.24 -3.67 0.38
N LEU A 44 10.81 -4.93 0.30
CA LEU A 44 11.52 -6.11 0.82
C LEU A 44 11.95 -6.98 -0.36
N SER A 45 13.12 -7.59 -0.25
CA SER A 45 13.52 -8.64 -1.19
C SER A 45 12.61 -9.86 -1.06
N SER A 46 12.56 -10.70 -2.11
CA SER A 46 11.80 -11.95 -2.10
C SER A 46 12.19 -12.88 -0.94
N GLU A 47 13.46 -12.88 -0.54
CA GLU A 47 13.96 -13.65 0.60
C GLU A 47 13.32 -13.19 1.91
N ARG A 48 13.03 -11.90 2.05
CA ARG A 48 12.48 -11.26 3.26
C ARG A 48 10.95 -11.17 3.26
N ARG A 49 10.27 -11.79 2.29
CA ARG A 49 8.79 -11.78 2.18
C ARG A 49 8.08 -12.27 3.44
N PHE A 50 8.74 -13.11 4.25
CA PHE A 50 8.20 -13.63 5.51
C PHE A 50 8.01 -12.56 6.58
N GLU A 51 8.61 -11.37 6.43
CA GLU A 51 8.45 -10.25 7.35
C GLU A 51 7.14 -9.47 7.12
N VAL A 52 6.53 -9.62 5.94
CA VAL A 52 5.30 -8.89 5.55
C VAL A 52 4.18 -9.01 6.60
N PRO A 53 3.83 -10.19 7.14
CA PRO A 53 2.75 -10.31 8.12
C PRO A 53 3.00 -9.50 9.39
N GLU A 54 4.24 -9.44 9.88
CA GLU A 54 4.59 -8.67 11.07
C GLU A 54 4.46 -7.17 10.83
N ILE A 55 5.07 -6.67 9.75
CA ILE A 55 5.01 -5.24 9.41
C ILE A 55 3.56 -4.83 9.09
N LEU A 56 2.80 -5.68 8.39
CA LEU A 56 1.40 -5.43 8.07
C LEU A 56 0.55 -5.29 9.33
N ARG A 57 0.78 -6.10 10.37
CA ARG A 57 0.07 -5.95 11.65
C ARG A 57 0.28 -4.56 12.25
N ARG A 58 1.50 -4.03 12.19
CA ARG A 58 1.79 -2.66 12.67
C ARG A 58 0.99 -1.61 11.89
N VAL A 59 0.90 -1.74 10.56
CA VAL A 59 0.03 -0.86 9.73
C VAL A 59 -1.43 -0.95 10.15
N LEU A 60 -1.93 -2.16 10.35
CA LEU A 60 -3.34 -2.41 10.72
C LEU A 60 -3.66 -1.99 12.16
N GLN A 61 -2.65 -1.70 12.98
CA GLN A 61 -2.81 -1.16 14.33
C GLN A 61 -2.65 0.38 14.37
N HIS A 62 -1.99 0.97 13.36
CA HIS A 62 -1.76 2.41 13.31
C HIS A 62 -3.10 3.18 13.19
N PRO A 63 -3.38 4.20 14.03
CA PRO A 63 -4.68 4.89 14.07
C PRO A 63 -5.17 5.42 12.72
N ARG A 64 -4.23 5.87 11.87
CA ARG A 64 -4.54 6.38 10.52
C ARG A 64 -4.98 5.29 9.52
N PHE A 65 -4.60 4.03 9.75
CA PHE A 65 -4.79 2.94 8.78
C PHE A 65 -5.48 1.70 9.39
N LYS A 66 -6.01 1.83 10.60
CA LYS A 66 -6.55 0.71 11.38
C LYS A 66 -7.74 0.03 10.73
N THR A 67 -8.71 0.82 10.28
CA THR A 67 -9.92 0.29 9.63
C THR A 67 -9.78 0.24 8.11
N LYS A 68 -10.55 -0.64 7.47
CA LYS A 68 -10.60 -0.74 6.01
C LYS A 68 -10.95 0.61 5.36
N ALA A 69 -11.97 1.29 5.88
CA ALA A 69 -12.41 2.58 5.37
C ALA A 69 -11.31 3.65 5.46
N GLN A 70 -10.57 3.69 6.57
CA GLN A 70 -9.45 4.63 6.76
C GLN A 70 -8.28 4.39 5.80
N ARG A 71 -8.09 3.16 5.29
CA ARG A 71 -7.02 2.84 4.34
C ARG A 71 -7.36 3.20 2.90
N MET A 72 -8.63 3.21 2.54
CA MET A 72 -9.05 3.45 1.16
C MET A 72 -8.59 4.84 0.67
N GLY A 73 -8.14 4.91 -0.58
CA GLY A 73 -7.60 6.15 -1.13
C GLY A 73 -6.16 6.44 -0.77
N PHE A 74 -5.44 5.51 -0.14
CA PHE A 74 -4.02 5.65 0.15
C PHE A 74 -3.17 4.58 -0.53
N ILE A 75 -1.98 5.00 -0.96
CA ILE A 75 -0.88 4.14 -1.41
C ILE A 75 0.22 4.27 -0.36
N LEU A 76 0.59 3.15 0.27
CA LEU A 76 1.57 3.10 1.35
C LEU A 76 2.83 2.41 0.83
N ARG A 77 4.00 2.90 1.26
CA ARG A 77 5.29 2.24 1.21
C ARG A 77 5.79 2.06 2.64
N VAL A 78 5.86 0.82 3.09
CA VAL A 78 6.00 0.47 4.50
C VAL A 78 7.31 -0.26 4.72
N SER A 79 8.13 0.27 5.62
CA SER A 79 9.39 -0.35 6.06
C SER A 79 9.38 -0.58 7.57
N HIS A 80 10.41 -1.23 8.12
CA HIS A 80 10.54 -1.40 9.57
C HIS A 80 10.69 -0.10 10.37
N GLN A 81 11.02 1.01 9.71
CA GLN A 81 11.32 2.29 10.34
C GLN A 81 10.17 3.29 10.24
N HIS A 82 9.48 3.32 9.10
CA HIS A 82 8.43 4.30 8.85
C HIS A 82 7.42 3.82 7.80
N ILE A 83 6.28 4.50 7.75
CA ILE A 83 5.28 4.46 6.69
C ILE A 83 5.42 5.75 5.86
N SER A 84 5.79 5.62 4.59
CA SER A 84 5.60 6.68 3.61
C SER A 84 4.26 6.47 2.90
N TYR A 85 3.47 7.51 2.64
CA TYR A 85 2.21 7.35 1.91
C TYR A 85 1.81 8.61 1.15
N TYR A 86 0.96 8.45 0.15
CA TYR A 86 0.26 9.54 -0.51
C TYR A 86 -1.21 9.19 -0.71
N GLY A 87 -2.05 10.22 -0.74
CA GLY A 87 -3.49 10.09 -0.96
C GLY A 87 -3.94 10.75 -2.27
N LEU A 88 -5.21 11.13 -2.31
CA LEU A 88 -5.82 11.82 -3.46
C LEU A 88 -5.23 13.23 -3.71
N ASP A 89 -4.67 13.84 -2.66
CA ASP A 89 -3.98 15.13 -2.71
C ASP A 89 -2.60 15.05 -3.39
N ARG A 90 -2.10 13.82 -3.64
CA ARG A 90 -0.77 13.52 -4.19
C ARG A 90 0.37 14.08 -3.35
N GLN A 91 0.11 14.45 -2.11
CA GLN A 91 1.16 14.91 -1.19
C GLN A 91 1.83 13.70 -0.57
N LEU A 92 3.16 13.76 -0.49
CA LEU A 92 3.94 12.74 0.17
C LEU A 92 3.99 13.01 1.66
N HIS A 93 3.58 12.02 2.45
CA HIS A 93 3.60 12.06 3.90
C HIS A 93 4.47 10.93 4.44
N ARG A 94 4.98 11.15 5.65
CA ARG A 94 5.77 10.17 6.37
C ARG A 94 5.31 10.10 7.82
N LEU A 95 5.21 8.88 8.34
CA LEU A 95 4.90 8.57 9.72
C LEU A 95 5.97 7.61 10.24
N GLU A 96 6.61 7.96 11.34
CA GLU A 96 7.42 7.02 12.10
C GLU A 96 6.50 6.10 12.93
N TRP A 97 6.99 4.92 13.30
CA TRP A 97 6.19 3.90 14.00
C TRP A 97 5.82 4.26 15.44
#